data_AF-A0A1H7YAD1-F1
#
_entry.id   AF-A0A1H7YAD1-F1
#
_cell.length_a   1.000
_cell.length_b   1.000
_cell.length_c   1.000
_cell.angle_alpha   90.00
_cell.angle_beta   90.00
_cell.angle_gamma   90.00
#
_symmetry.space_group_name_H-M   'P 1'
#
loop_
_entity.id
_entity.type
_entity.pdbx_description
1 polymer ?
#
loop_
_entity_poly.entity_id
_entity_poly.type
_entity_poly.pdbx_seq_one_letter_code
_entity_poly.pdbx_strand_id
1 'polypeptide(L)' 'MGKSKYPNQQKKSDEKFDFIEQWLPPRYTTSVNILLREEPKDAVYIRKVKNRKLKDDNVLDALYKLSIFNKLQTEKQFC' A
#
# COMPACT_ATOMS: atom_id res chain seq x y z
N MET A 1 -27.63 -6.33 -24.41
CA MET A 1 -26.16 -6.27 -24.55
C MET A 1 -25.61 -5.48 -23.37
N GLY A 2 -24.57 -5.98 -22.69
CA GLY A 2 -23.94 -5.26 -21.57
C GLY A 2 -23.04 -6.16 -20.73
N LYS A 3 -22.09 -6.86 -21.35
CA LYS A 3 -21.10 -7.63 -20.59
C LYS A 3 -20.09 -6.66 -19.99
N SER A 4 -20.19 -6.43 -18.68
CA SER A 4 -19.25 -5.68 -17.88
C SER A 4 -17.86 -6.28 -18.05
N LYS A 5 -16.99 -5.58 -18.80
CA LYS A 5 -15.55 -5.84 -18.80
C LYS A 5 -15.02 -5.49 -17.40
N TYR A 6 -13.87 -6.06 -17.01
CA TYR A 6 -13.06 -5.76 -15.81
C TYR A 6 -13.19 -6.58 -14.50
N PRO A 7 -13.60 -7.87 -14.45
CA PRO A 7 -13.37 -8.65 -13.22
C PRO A 7 -11.86 -8.81 -12.90
N ASN A 8 -11.01 -8.75 -13.93
CA ASN A 8 -9.58 -9.04 -13.81
C ASN A 8 -8.76 -7.89 -13.20
N GLN A 9 -9.22 -6.63 -13.32
CA GLN A 9 -8.53 -5.49 -12.71
C GLN A 9 -8.81 -5.36 -11.22
N GLN A 10 -10.00 -5.79 -10.79
CA GLN A 10 -10.42 -5.75 -9.39
C GLN A 10 -9.63 -6.76 -8.55
N LYS A 11 -9.44 -7.98 -9.05
CA LYS A 11 -8.56 -9.00 -8.42
C LYS A 11 -7.13 -8.50 -8.19
N LYS A 12 -6.51 -7.87 -9.20
CA LYS A 12 -5.13 -7.36 -9.10
C LYS A 12 -5.00 -6.22 -8.08
N SER A 13 -6.01 -5.36 -7.96
CA SER A 13 -6.00 -4.33 -6.92
C SER A 13 -6.12 -4.94 -5.53
N ASP A 14 -6.95 -5.96 -5.36
CA ASP A 14 -7.12 -6.64 -4.07
C ASP A 14 -5.83 -7.35 -3.62
N GLU A 15 -5.14 -8.05 -4.52
CA GLU A 15 -3.83 -8.67 -4.22
C GLU A 15 -2.79 -7.65 -3.72
N LYS A 16 -2.77 -6.44 -4.29
CA LYS A 16 -1.86 -5.37 -3.84
C LYS A 16 -2.21 -4.88 -2.43
N PHE A 17 -3.50 -4.74 -2.12
CA PHE A 17 -3.93 -4.34 -0.77
C PHE A 17 -3.66 -5.44 0.26
N ASP A 18 -3.89 -6.70 -0.09
CA ASP A 18 -3.62 -7.84 0.79
C ASP A 18 -2.13 -7.93 1.10
N PHE A 19 -1.27 -7.73 0.10
CA PHE A 19 0.18 -7.68 0.29
C PHE A 19 0.59 -6.52 1.22
N ILE A 20 0.01 -5.33 1.03
CA ILE A 20 0.24 -4.20 1.92
C ILE A 20 -0.21 -4.56 3.33
N GLU A 21 -1.41 -5.08 3.52
CA GLU A 21 -1.91 -5.41 4.86
C GLU A 21 -1.04 -6.44 5.59
N GLN A 22 -0.53 -7.45 4.87
CA GLN A 22 0.33 -8.48 5.43
C GLN A 22 1.72 -7.96 5.83
N TRP A 23 2.32 -7.07 5.03
CA TRP A 23 3.73 -6.71 5.16
C TRP A 23 4.00 -5.28 5.61
N LEU A 24 2.96 -4.46 5.79
CA LEU A 24 3.13 -3.09 6.24
C LEU A 24 3.49 -3.05 7.74
N PRO A 25 4.57 -2.33 8.13
CA PRO A 25 5.02 -2.29 9.52
C PRO A 25 4.04 -1.52 10.41
N PRO A 26 3.97 -1.77 11.74
CA PRO A 26 3.03 -1.10 12.65
C PRO A 26 3.12 0.43 12.66
N ARG A 27 4.33 1.00 12.47
CA ARG A 27 4.60 2.45 12.46
C ARG A 27 4.84 3.00 11.05
N TYR A 28 4.01 2.60 10.10
CA TYR A 28 4.21 2.90 8.69
C TYR A 28 3.99 4.36 8.27
N THR A 29 3.13 5.12 8.95
CA THR A 29 2.70 6.45 8.47
C THR A 29 3.87 7.44 8.37
N THR A 30 4.83 7.37 9.30
CA THR A 30 6.04 8.20 9.26
C THR A 30 6.93 7.81 8.08
N SER A 31 7.16 6.51 7.88
CA SER A 31 7.96 6.00 6.76
C SER A 31 7.33 6.29 5.40
N VAL A 32 6.00 6.23 5.30
CA VAL A 32 5.26 6.63 4.09
C VAL A 32 5.48 8.11 3.79
N ASN A 33 5.42 8.99 4.79
CA ASN A 33 5.70 10.41 4.58
C ASN A 33 7.15 10.67 4.15
N ILE A 34 8.11 9.89 4.65
CA ILE A 34 9.50 9.95 4.18
C ILE A 34 9.60 9.55 2.69
N LEU A 35 8.79 8.60 2.24
CA LEU A 35 8.75 8.18 0.82
C LEU A 35 8.04 9.21 -0.07
N LEU A 36 7.01 9.89 0.44
CA LEU A 36 6.26 10.89 -0.31
C LEU A 36 7.03 12.20 -0.52
N ARG A 37 8.01 12.51 0.34
CA ARG A 37 8.96 13.66 0.29
C ARG A 37 8.34 15.02 -0.02
N GLU A 38 7.98 15.24 -1.27
CA GLU A 38 7.49 16.49 -1.85
C GLU A 38 6.06 16.80 -1.39
N GLU A 39 5.24 15.78 -1.19
CA GLU A 39 3.86 15.94 -0.75
C GLU A 39 3.52 15.02 0.44
N PRO A 40 4.00 15.34 1.64
CA PRO A 40 3.61 14.60 2.83
C PRO A 40 2.09 14.70 3.03
N LYS A 41 1.48 13.58 3.40
CA LYS A 41 0.05 13.53 3.71
C LYS A 41 -0.15 13.30 5.20
N ASP A 42 -1.31 13.71 5.69
CA ASP A 42 -1.69 13.44 7.07
C ASP A 42 -1.72 11.92 7.33
N ALA A 43 -1.24 11.48 8.50
CA ALA A 43 -1.32 10.09 8.91
C ALA A 43 -2.76 9.54 8.86
N VAL A 44 -3.76 10.38 9.18
CA VAL A 44 -5.18 10.06 9.06
C VAL A 44 -5.56 9.80 7.60
N TYR A 45 -5.05 10.61 6.67
CA TYR A 45 -5.28 10.41 5.24
C TYR A 45 -4.63 9.13 4.74
N ILE A 46 -3.38 8.84 5.12
CA ILE A 46 -2.68 7.61 4.74
C ILE A 46 -3.44 6.37 5.24
N ARG A 47 -3.93 6.40 6.49
CA ARG A 47 -4.78 5.33 7.05
C ARG A 47 -6.08 5.18 6.26
N LYS A 48 -6.69 6.31 5.85
CA LYS A 48 -7.91 6.32 5.05
C LYS A 48 -7.68 5.70 3.67
N VAL A 49 -6.56 5.98 3.01
CA VAL A 49 -6.21 5.37 1.71
C VAL A 49 -6.11 3.86 1.84
N LYS A 50 -5.42 3.36 2.87
CA LYS A 50 -5.32 1.92 3.16
C LYS A 50 -6.69 1.29 3.42
N ASN A 51 -7.42 1.82 4.41
CA ASN A 51 -8.64 1.19 4.92
C ASN A 51 -9.83 1.29 3.95
N ARG A 52 -9.90 2.37 3.17
CA ARG A 52 -10.99 2.60 2.21
C ARG A 52 -10.60 2.25 0.77
N LYS A 53 -9.42 1.65 0.56
CA LYS A 53 -8.89 1.32 -0.76
C LYS A 53 -8.99 2.48 -1.76
N LEU A 54 -8.63 3.69 -1.31
CA LEU A 54 -8.72 4.88 -2.16
C LEU A 54 -7.70 4.80 -3.29
N LYS A 55 -8.08 5.30 -4.47
CA LYS A 55 -7.20 5.37 -5.65
C LYS A 55 -6.29 6.60 -5.58
N ASP A 56 -5.46 6.66 -4.54
CA ASP A 56 -4.35 7.61 -4.45
C ASP A 56 -3.07 6.85 -4.76
N ASP A 57 -2.68 6.87 -6.04
CA ASP A 57 -1.57 6.04 -6.54
C ASP A 57 -0.24 6.38 -5.85
N ASN A 58 -0.04 7.64 -5.46
CA ASN A 58 1.18 8.08 -4.76
C ASN A 58 1.26 7.44 -3.37
N VAL A 59 0.18 7.53 -2.59
CA VAL A 59 0.13 6.92 -1.25
C VAL A 59 0.14 5.40 -1.33
N LEU A 60 -0.56 4.80 -2.30
CA LEU A 60 -0.57 3.36 -2.54
C LEU A 60 0.81 2.82 -2.92
N ASP A 61 1.52 3.52 -3.79
CA ASP A 61 2.87 3.13 -4.20
C ASP A 61 3.86 3.24 -3.05
N ALA A 62 3.77 4.31 -2.24
CA ALA A 62 4.57 4.45 -1.03
C ALA A 62 4.28 3.33 -0.01
N LEU A 63 3.01 3.00 0.23
CA LEU A 63 2.60 1.89 1.10
C LEU A 63 3.14 0.55 0.59
N TYR A 64 3.05 0.32 -0.72
CA TYR A 64 3.53 -0.91 -1.35
C TYR A 64 5.06 -1.06 -1.27
N LYS A 65 5.81 0.00 -1.60
CA LYS A 65 7.28 0.04 -1.48
C LYS A 65 7.74 -0.22 -0.05
N LEU A 66 7.07 0.38 0.93
CA LEU A 66 7.38 0.15 2.34
C LEU A 66 7.11 -1.30 2.76
N SER A 67 6.04 -1.90 2.24
CA SER A 67 5.67 -3.29 2.51
C SER A 67 6.70 -4.26 1.92
N ILE A 68 7.18 -4.01 0.69
CA ILE A 68 8.29 -4.78 0.08
C ILE A 68 9.54 -4.68 0.95
N PHE A 69 9.90 -3.46 1.38
CA PHE A 69 11.09 -3.24 2.19
C PHE A 69 11.02 -3.98 3.53
N ASN A 70 9.87 -3.90 4.21
CA ASN A 70 9.66 -4.59 5.49
C ASN A 70 9.68 -6.11 5.34
N LYS A 71 9.08 -6.65 4.26
CA LYS A 71 9.18 -8.07 3.92
C LYS A 71 10.64 -8.50 3.75
N LEU A 72 11.40 -7.80 2.92
CA LEU A 72 12.81 -8.11 2.66
C LEU A 72 13.67 -8.03 3.93
N GLN A 73 13.41 -7.05 4.81
CA GLN A 73 14.11 -6.98 6.10
C GLN A 73 13.76 -8.16 7.00
N THR A 74 12.47 -8.48 7.12
CA THR A 74 11.99 -9.60 7.94
C THR A 74 12.59 -10.90 7.46
N GLU A 75 12.55 -11.17 6.15
CA GLU A 75 13.11 -12.40 5.57
C GLU A 75 14.63 -12.50 5.73
N LYS A 76 15.37 -11.39 5.58
CA LYS A 76 16.82 -11.38 5.80
C LYS A 76 17.24 -11.53 7.26
N GLN A 77 16.36 -11.22 8.20
CA GLN A 77 16.66 -11.30 9.64
C GLN A 77 16.53 -12.72 10.20
N PHE A 78 16.00 -13.66 9.42
CA PHE A 78 15.87 -15.08 9.76
C PHE A 78 16.80 -16.01 8.95
N CYS A 79 17.78 -15.46 8.22
CA CYS A 79 18.82 -16.23 7.53
C CYS A 79 20.16 -16.21 8.28
#